data_AF-A0A1Y4DL02-F1
#
_entry.id   AF-A0A1Y4DL02-F1
#
_cell.length_a   1.000
_cell.length_b   1.000
_cell.length_c   1.000
_cell.angle_alpha   90.00
_cell.angle_beta   90.00
_cell.angle_gamma   90.00
#
_symmetry.space_group_name_H-M   'P 1'
#
loop_
_entity.id
_entity.type
_entity.pdbx_description
1 polymer ?
#
loop_
_entity_poly.entity_id
_entity_poly.type
_entity_poly.pdbx_seq_one_letter_code
_entity_poly.pdbx_strand_id
1 'polypeptide(L)'
;MKKSTFIGNLAAWVVVAAACCAFLAWWHTGEGTANISDPLVQLGVVLAAPLLLFAIGALIGIALMWFKKILVGRVAKRVCQVIGVLSLLMLLLTGMPVFVPAAEDALLGPAFVVVYVTMVAPLLIMMLGFVYAVGCAGVDKSKRGPFAKYLPEDHFDD
;
A
#
# COMPACT_ATOMS: atom_id res chain seq x y z
N MET A 1 9.00 -2.23 15.55
CA MET A 1 7.84 -3.03 15.08
C MET A 1 7.88 -4.38 15.78
N LYS A 2 6.73 -5.06 16.02
CA LYS A 2 6.75 -6.45 16.52
C LYS A 2 7.20 -7.39 15.40
N LYS A 3 7.95 -8.46 15.72
CA LYS A 3 8.49 -9.42 14.73
C LYS A 3 7.39 -10.08 13.89
N SER A 4 6.27 -10.44 14.52
CA SER A 4 5.11 -11.02 13.83
C SER A 4 4.50 -10.06 12.81
N THR A 5 4.32 -8.78 13.17
CA THR A 5 3.78 -7.75 12.26
C THR A 5 4.71 -7.49 11.08
N PHE A 6 6.03 -7.52 11.31
CA PHE A 6 7.03 -7.40 10.25
C PHE A 6 6.92 -8.56 9.27
N ILE A 7 6.99 -9.80 9.76
CA ILE A 7 6.95 -11.00 8.92
C ILE A 7 5.64 -11.07 8.13
N GLY A 8 4.51 -10.79 8.79
CA GLY A 8 3.19 -10.82 8.13
C GLY A 8 3.07 -9.81 7.00
N ASN A 9 3.47 -8.55 7.23
CA ASN A 9 3.43 -7.53 6.17
C ASN A 9 4.44 -7.82 5.07
N LEU A 10 5.67 -8.22 5.42
CA LEU A 10 6.70 -8.55 4.44
C LEU A 10 6.22 -9.68 3.52
N ALA A 11 5.70 -10.77 4.10
CA ALA A 11 5.19 -11.91 3.33
C ALA A 11 4.03 -11.49 2.41
N ALA A 12 3.06 -10.73 2.94
CA ALA A 12 1.93 -10.25 2.15
C ALA A 12 2.38 -9.42 0.94
N TRP A 13 3.28 -8.44 1.14
CA TRP A 13 3.75 -7.59 0.06
C TRP A 13 4.68 -8.29 -0.92
N VAL A 14 5.47 -9.28 -0.47
CA VAL A 14 6.26 -10.13 -1.38
C VAL A 14 5.33 -10.96 -2.27
N VAL A 15 4.27 -11.56 -1.72
CA VAL A 15 3.30 -12.33 -2.52
C VAL A 15 2.60 -11.42 -3.53
N VAL A 16 2.14 -10.24 -3.11
CA VAL A 16 1.51 -9.26 -4.03
C VAL A 16 2.48 -8.83 -5.13
N ALA A 17 3.73 -8.49 -4.78
CA ALA A 17 4.74 -8.08 -5.75
C ALA A 17 5.06 -9.22 -6.73
N ALA A 18 5.23 -10.45 -6.24
CA ALA A 18 5.48 -11.62 -7.07
C ALA A 18 4.33 -11.88 -8.05
N ALA A 19 3.08 -11.80 -7.58
CA ALA A 19 1.90 -11.95 -8.43
C ALA A 19 1.83 -10.87 -9.51
N CYS A 20 2.10 -9.59 -9.16
CA CYS A 20 2.11 -8.50 -10.13
C CYS A 20 3.25 -8.65 -11.15
N CYS A 21 4.45 -9.03 -10.71
CA CYS A 21 5.58 -9.29 -11.61
C CYS A 21 5.30 -10.47 -12.55
N ALA A 22 4.73 -11.56 -12.04
CA ALA A 22 4.37 -12.71 -12.86
C ALA A 22 3.33 -12.34 -13.92
N PHE A 23 2.30 -11.58 -13.54
CA PHE A 23 1.29 -11.08 -14.48
C PHE A 23 1.90 -10.14 -15.53
N LEU A 24 2.69 -9.14 -15.12
CA LEU A 24 3.30 -8.18 -16.05
C LEU A 24 4.32 -8.85 -16.99
N ALA A 25 5.05 -9.85 -16.50
CA ALA A 25 5.95 -10.64 -17.33
C ALA A 25 5.15 -11.41 -18.38
N TRP A 26 4.12 -12.16 -17.97
CA TRP A 26 3.23 -12.89 -18.88
C TRP A 26 2.51 -11.98 -19.89
N TRP A 27 2.07 -10.80 -19.45
CA TRP A 27 1.40 -9.80 -20.29
C TRP A 27 2.34 -9.24 -21.38
N HIS A 28 3.58 -8.92 -21.04
CA HIS A 28 4.53 -8.31 -21.97
C HIS A 28 5.31 -9.32 -22.84
N THR A 29 5.37 -10.61 -22.48
CA THR A 29 6.02 -11.65 -23.32
C THR A 29 5.17 -12.09 -24.51
N GLY A 30 3.94 -11.57 -24.67
CA GLY A 30 3.06 -11.86 -25.82
C GLY A 30 2.25 -13.16 -25.69
N GLU A 31 2.52 -13.98 -24.66
CA GLU A 31 1.66 -15.09 -24.24
C GLU A 31 0.34 -14.59 -23.61
N GLY A 32 0.30 -13.31 -23.21
CA GLY A 32 -0.86 -12.61 -22.63
C GLY A 32 -1.92 -12.09 -23.62
N THR A 33 -1.85 -12.45 -24.91
CA THR A 33 -2.89 -12.08 -25.90
C THR A 33 -4.21 -12.83 -25.71
N ALA A 34 -4.32 -13.68 -24.69
CA ALA A 34 -5.51 -14.42 -24.34
C ALA A 34 -6.62 -13.47 -23.86
N ASN A 35 -7.42 -13.02 -24.82
CA ASN A 35 -8.77 -12.50 -24.66
C ASN A 35 -8.92 -11.37 -23.62
N ILE A 36 -8.67 -10.12 -24.04
CA ILE A 36 -8.91 -8.90 -23.26
C ILE A 36 -10.37 -8.79 -22.74
N SER A 37 -11.31 -9.59 -23.24
CA SER A 37 -12.65 -9.65 -22.67
C SER A 37 -12.75 -10.39 -21.33
N ASP A 38 -11.70 -11.09 -20.88
CA ASP A 38 -11.64 -11.70 -19.55
C ASP A 38 -11.49 -10.60 -18.47
N PRO A 39 -12.46 -10.47 -17.54
CA PRO A 39 -12.39 -9.51 -16.45
C PRO A 39 -11.10 -9.62 -15.62
N LEU A 40 -10.58 -10.82 -15.39
CA LEU A 40 -9.37 -11.01 -14.60
C LEU A 40 -8.13 -10.43 -15.29
N VAL A 41 -8.08 -10.54 -16.63
CA VAL A 41 -7.02 -9.96 -17.44
C VAL A 41 -7.13 -8.43 -17.45
N GLN A 42 -8.33 -7.88 -17.60
CA GLN A 42 -8.57 -6.43 -17.53
C GLN A 42 -8.13 -5.86 -16.17
N LEU A 43 -8.48 -6.52 -15.07
CA LEU A 43 -8.06 -6.14 -13.74
C LEU A 43 -6.53 -6.09 -13.63
N GLY A 44 -5.85 -7.14 -14.10
CA GLY A 44 -4.39 -7.20 -14.08
C GLY A 44 -3.75 -6.07 -14.89
N VAL A 45 -4.26 -5.76 -16.08
CA VAL A 45 -3.74 -4.67 -16.92
C VAL A 45 -3.82 -3.31 -16.22
N VAL A 46 -4.95 -3.04 -15.55
CA VAL A 46 -5.15 -1.75 -14.86
C VAL A 46 -4.37 -1.67 -13.56
N LEU A 47 -4.29 -2.76 -12.80
CA LEU A 47 -3.86 -2.73 -11.40
C LEU A 47 -2.42 -3.19 -11.17
N ALA A 48 -1.87 -4.07 -12.00
CA ALA A 48 -0.61 -4.75 -11.68
C ALA A 48 0.58 -3.78 -11.54
N ALA A 49 0.73 -2.81 -12.44
CA ALA A 49 1.79 -1.81 -12.37
C ALA A 49 1.65 -0.87 -11.14
N PRO A 50 0.50 -0.21 -10.91
CA PRO A 50 0.33 0.63 -9.72
C PRO A 50 0.51 -0.14 -8.41
N LEU A 51 -0.06 -1.35 -8.32
CA LEU A 51 0.01 -2.18 -7.12
C LEU A 51 1.42 -2.68 -6.86
N LEU A 52 2.18 -3.02 -7.91
CA LEU A 52 3.59 -3.38 -7.80
C LEU A 52 4.43 -2.22 -7.27
N LEU A 53 4.25 -1.01 -7.79
CA LEU A 53 4.97 0.18 -7.31
C LEU A 53 4.68 0.45 -5.84
N PHE A 54 3.40 0.36 -5.43
CA PHE A 54 3.01 0.48 -4.04
C PHE A 54 3.67 -0.61 -3.17
N ALA A 55 3.64 -1.86 -3.63
CA ALA A 55 4.25 -2.99 -2.94
C ALA A 55 5.77 -2.81 -2.77
N ILE A 56 6.49 -2.35 -3.79
CA ILE A 56 7.92 -2.05 -3.72
C ILE A 56 8.18 -0.98 -2.65
N GLY A 57 7.41 0.11 -2.66
CA GLY A 57 7.51 1.16 -1.66
C GLY A 57 7.27 0.65 -0.23
N ALA A 58 6.24 -0.19 -0.06
CA ALA A 58 5.92 -0.83 1.21
C ALA A 58 7.05 -1.76 1.67
N LEU A 59 7.61 -2.59 0.80
CA LEU A 59 8.72 -3.49 1.11
C LEU A 59 9.97 -2.73 1.55
N ILE A 60 10.36 -1.68 0.80
CA ILE A 60 11.49 -0.82 1.14
C ILE A 60 11.26 -0.18 2.52
N GLY A 61 10.08 0.41 2.73
CA GLY A 61 9.75 1.04 4.00
C GLY A 61 9.74 0.06 5.18
N ILE A 62 9.16 -1.13 5.00
CA ILE A 62 9.10 -2.17 6.04
C ILE A 62 10.52 -2.63 6.39
N ALA A 63 11.36 -2.88 5.37
CA ALA A 63 12.76 -3.26 5.56
C ALA A 63 13.53 -2.18 6.34
N LEU A 64 13.42 -0.91 5.94
CA LEU A 64 14.10 0.19 6.64
C LEU A 64 13.62 0.36 8.09
N MET A 65 12.30 0.35 8.31
CA MET A 65 11.72 0.47 9.64
C MET A 65 12.17 -0.65 10.58
N TRP A 66 12.35 -1.85 10.05
CA TRP A 66 12.84 -3.00 10.81
C TRP A 66 14.34 -2.93 11.07
N PHE A 67 15.16 -2.80 10.02
CA PHE A 67 16.63 -2.82 10.12
C PHE A 67 17.17 -1.64 10.94
N LYS A 68 16.61 -0.44 10.75
CA LYS A 68 17.01 0.76 11.49
C LYS A 68 16.27 0.93 12.82
N LYS A 69 15.36 0.02 13.17
CA LYS A 69 14.51 0.08 14.37
C LYS A 69 13.85 1.46 14.56
N ILE A 70 13.39 2.07 13.46
CA ILE A 70 12.83 3.42 13.48
C ILE A 70 11.52 3.41 14.28
N LEU A 71 11.42 4.36 15.20
CA LEU A 71 10.24 4.62 16.01
C LEU A 71 9.59 5.91 15.53
N VAL A 72 8.26 5.91 15.46
CA VAL A 72 7.47 7.04 14.96
C VAL A 72 6.56 7.53 16.06
N GLY A 73 6.35 8.85 16.14
CA GLY A 73 5.38 9.43 17.07
C GLY A 73 3.96 8.88 16.80
N ARG A 74 3.15 8.77 17.85
CA ARG A 74 1.80 8.17 17.77
C ARG A 74 0.90 8.83 16.72
N VAL A 75 0.94 10.16 16.62
CA VAL A 75 0.16 10.94 15.65
C VAL A 75 0.64 10.69 14.23
N ALA A 76 1.94 10.84 13.98
CA ALA A 76 2.53 10.60 12.67
C ALA A 76 2.26 9.17 12.18
N LYS A 77 2.38 8.17 13.06
CA LYS A 77 2.01 6.79 12.74
C LYS A 77 0.56 6.68 12.27
N ARG A 78 -0.40 7.25 13.02
CA ARG A 78 -1.82 7.18 12.65
C ARG A 78 -2.12 7.89 11.34
N VAL A 79 -1.54 9.07 11.13
CA VAL A 79 -1.71 9.83 9.89
C VAL A 79 -1.16 9.03 8.70
N CYS A 80 0.06 8.50 8.80
CA CYS A 80 0.65 7.66 7.77
C CYS A 80 -0.14 6.37 7.52
N GLN A 81 -0.67 5.75 8.57
CA GLN A 81 -1.51 4.56 8.45
C GLN A 81 -2.82 4.88 7.70
N VAL A 82 -3.50 5.98 8.06
CA VAL A 82 -4.73 6.40 7.36
C VAL A 82 -4.45 6.72 5.91
N ILE A 83 -3.40 7.51 5.62
CA ILE A 83 -3.02 7.88 4.25
C ILE A 83 -2.65 6.64 3.44
N GLY A 84 -1.81 5.76 3.99
CA GLY A 84 -1.36 4.54 3.31
C GLY A 84 -2.51 3.58 3.00
N VAL A 85 -3.42 3.35 3.97
CA VAL A 85 -4.60 2.50 3.77
C VAL A 85 -5.58 3.12 2.79
N LEU A 86 -5.85 4.43 2.89
CA LEU A 86 -6.74 5.13 1.96
C LEU A 86 -6.19 5.09 0.53
N SER A 87 -4.87 5.24 0.37
CA SER A 87 -4.21 5.14 -0.93
C SER A 87 -4.32 3.73 -1.51
N LEU A 88 -4.11 2.70 -0.69
CA LEU A 88 -4.30 1.31 -1.11
C LEU A 88 -5.76 1.03 -1.49
N LEU A 89 -6.71 1.57 -0.73
CA LEU A 89 -8.13 1.40 -1.00
C LEU A 89 -8.52 2.10 -2.31
N MET A 90 -7.97 3.29 -2.55
CA MET A 90 -8.12 4.01 -3.83
C MET A 90 -7.54 3.20 -5.00
N LEU A 91 -6.36 2.59 -4.83
CA LEU A 91 -5.76 1.69 -5.82
C LEU A 91 -6.67 0.50 -6.11
N LEU A 92 -7.24 -0.16 -5.10
CA LEU A 92 -8.13 -1.30 -5.32
C LEU A 92 -9.45 -0.92 -5.98
N LEU A 93 -9.97 0.28 -5.67
CA LEU A 93 -11.19 0.81 -6.28
C LEU A 93 -11.07 1.05 -7.79
N THR A 94 -9.87 1.19 -8.34
CA THR A 94 -9.72 1.33 -9.80
C THR A 94 -10.07 0.07 -10.56
N GLY A 95 -9.94 -1.10 -9.90
CA GLY A 95 -10.31 -2.39 -10.44
C GLY A 95 -11.78 -2.74 -10.27
N MET A 96 -12.53 -1.99 -9.47
CA MET A 96 -13.95 -2.27 -9.18
C MET A 96 -14.88 -2.28 -10.42
N PRO A 97 -14.73 -1.35 -11.39
CA PRO A 97 -15.57 -1.32 -12.59
C PRO A 97 -15.53 -2.62 -13.40
N VAL A 98 -14.44 -3.40 -13.31
CA VAL A 98 -14.30 -4.71 -13.95
C VAL A 98 -15.37 -5.70 -13.49
N PHE A 99 -15.77 -5.64 -12.22
CA PHE A 99 -16.77 -6.53 -11.62
C PHE A 99 -18.16 -5.90 -11.57
N VAL A 100 -18.23 -4.58 -11.47
CA VAL A 100 -19.47 -3.81 -11.40
C VAL A 100 -19.42 -2.71 -12.46
N PRO A 101 -19.78 -3.00 -13.72
CA PRO A 101 -19.72 -2.04 -14.81
C PRO A 101 -20.57 -0.79 -14.55
N ALA A 102 -21.68 -0.93 -13.83
CA ALA A 102 -22.53 0.20 -13.43
C ALA A 102 -21.82 1.24 -12.52
N ALA A 103 -20.66 0.90 -11.93
CA ALA A 103 -19.86 1.80 -11.13
C ALA A 103 -18.80 2.57 -11.94
N GLU A 104 -18.69 2.33 -13.25
CA GLU A 104 -17.68 2.94 -14.11
C GLU A 104 -17.71 4.46 -14.05
N ASP A 105 -18.88 5.07 -14.28
CA ASP A 105 -19.04 6.53 -14.26
C ASP A 105 -18.69 7.15 -12.88
N ALA A 106 -19.02 6.44 -11.80
CA ALA A 106 -18.74 6.89 -10.43
C ALA A 106 -17.26 6.76 -10.05
N LEU A 107 -16.53 5.84 -10.67
CA LEU A 107 -15.14 5.51 -10.36
C LEU A 107 -14.15 5.96 -11.45
N LEU A 108 -14.63 6.61 -12.52
CA LEU A 108 -13.82 7.21 -13.58
C LEU A 108 -12.74 8.15 -13.02
N GLY A 109 -13.10 8.99 -12.05
CA GLY A 109 -12.15 9.91 -11.39
C GLY A 109 -11.00 9.18 -10.69
N PRO A 110 -11.28 8.27 -9.73
CA PRO A 110 -10.25 7.44 -9.09
C PRO A 110 -9.42 6.61 -10.07
N ALA A 111 -10.05 5.97 -11.06
CA ALA A 111 -9.36 5.19 -12.08
C ALA A 111 -8.41 6.07 -12.90
N PHE A 112 -8.88 7.23 -13.37
CA PHE A 112 -8.06 8.20 -14.09
C PHE A 112 -6.89 8.67 -13.24
N VAL A 113 -7.12 9.08 -11.99
CA VAL A 113 -6.06 9.57 -11.10
C VAL A 113 -4.98 8.51 -10.89
N VAL A 114 -5.37 7.27 -10.56
CA VAL A 114 -4.38 6.22 -10.28
C VAL A 114 -3.62 5.83 -11.55
N VAL A 115 -4.29 5.60 -12.66
CA VAL A 115 -3.63 5.22 -13.93
C VAL A 115 -2.73 6.34 -14.41
N TYR A 116 -3.23 7.57 -14.43
CA TYR A 116 -2.46 8.74 -14.85
C TYR A 116 -1.26 9.03 -13.95
N VAL A 117 -1.44 9.04 -12.62
CA VAL A 117 -0.34 9.27 -11.66
C VAL A 117 0.69 8.14 -11.75
N THR A 118 0.26 6.90 -11.99
CA THR A 118 1.20 5.79 -12.23
C THR A 118 2.05 6.02 -13.46
N MET A 119 1.48 6.57 -14.54
CA MET A 119 2.23 6.87 -15.76
C MET A 119 3.14 8.10 -15.62
N VAL A 120 2.65 9.18 -15.00
CA VAL A 120 3.33 10.48 -14.98
C VAL A 120 4.25 10.65 -13.76
N ALA A 121 3.90 10.04 -12.63
CA ALA A 121 4.63 10.17 -11.37
C ALA A 121 4.67 8.83 -10.60
N PRO A 122 5.25 7.76 -11.18
CA PRO A 122 5.31 6.42 -10.56
C PRO A 122 5.97 6.41 -9.18
N LEU A 123 6.93 7.32 -8.96
CA LEU A 123 7.58 7.50 -7.67
C LEU A 123 6.59 7.92 -6.57
N LEU A 124 5.53 8.66 -6.89
CA LEU A 124 4.51 9.03 -5.89
C LEU A 124 3.78 7.80 -5.37
N ILE A 125 3.39 6.86 -6.25
CA ILE A 125 2.74 5.61 -5.85
C ILE A 125 3.65 4.77 -4.94
N MET A 126 4.93 4.71 -5.28
CA MET A 126 5.94 4.05 -4.44
C MET A 126 6.10 4.75 -3.08
N MET A 127 6.08 6.09 -3.05
CA MET A 127 6.12 6.87 -1.80
C MET A 127 4.88 6.63 -0.93
N LEU A 128 3.69 6.43 -1.52
CA LEU A 128 2.48 6.07 -0.75
C LEU A 128 2.62 4.68 -0.11
N GLY A 129 3.22 3.71 -0.82
CA GLY A 129 3.60 2.41 -0.25
C GLY A 129 4.57 2.55 0.91
N PHE A 130 5.56 3.44 0.78
CA PHE A 130 6.48 3.75 1.86
C PHE A 130 5.75 4.36 3.07
N VAL A 131 4.83 5.30 2.85
CA VAL A 131 4.00 5.91 3.91
C VAL A 131 3.16 4.86 4.63
N TYR A 132 2.60 3.89 3.91
CA TYR A 132 1.95 2.73 4.53
C TYR A 132 2.89 1.99 5.49
N ALA A 133 4.13 1.74 5.08
CA ALA A 133 5.12 1.08 5.94
C ALA A 133 5.49 1.90 7.19
N VAL A 134 5.56 3.23 7.08
CA VAL A 134 5.70 4.15 8.23
C VAL A 134 4.52 3.98 9.19
N GLY A 135 3.30 3.84 8.66
CA GLY A 135 2.09 3.56 9.44
C GLY A 135 2.16 2.24 10.23
N CYS A 136 2.95 1.27 9.76
CA CYS A 136 3.19 -0.01 10.44
C CYS A 136 4.32 0.03 11.48
N ALA A 137 5.06 1.14 11.59
CA ALA A 137 6.22 1.27 12.46
C ALA A 137 5.90 1.13 13.97
N GLY A 138 6.98 0.94 14.75
CA GLY A 138 6.88 0.99 16.21
C GLY A 138 6.53 2.41 16.68
N VAL A 139 5.83 2.52 17.81
CA VAL A 139 5.54 3.84 18.41
C VAL A 139 6.66 4.20 19.37
N ASP A 140 7.18 5.41 19.26
CA ASP A 140 8.09 5.97 20.25
C ASP A 140 7.33 6.25 21.56
N LYS A 141 7.63 5.48 22.62
CA LYS A 141 7.03 5.65 23.94
C LYS A 141 7.55 6.90 24.67
N SER A 142 8.68 7.48 24.26
CA SER A 142 9.27 8.67 24.89
C SER A 142 8.55 9.97 24.52
N LYS A 143 7.97 10.05 23.31
CA LYS A 143 7.12 11.16 22.87
C LYS A 143 5.68 10.96 23.30
N ARG A 144 5.50 11.02 24.61
CA ARG A 144 4.23 11.12 25.33
C ARG A 144 3.47 12.34 24.79
N GLY A 145 2.30 12.12 24.15
CA GLY A 145 1.52 13.19 23.49
C GLY A 145 1.12 14.33 24.45
N PRO A 146 0.47 15.40 23.96
CA PRO A 146 0.21 16.60 24.77
C PRO A 146 -0.60 16.33 26.06
N PHE A 147 -1.38 15.25 26.09
CA PHE A 147 -2.17 14.85 27.26
C PHE A 147 -1.48 13.88 28.21
N ALA A 148 -0.28 13.39 27.87
CA ALA A 148 0.39 12.38 28.67
C ALA A 148 1.01 12.93 29.98
N LYS A 149 1.04 14.26 30.14
CA LYS A 149 1.30 14.91 31.44
C LYS A 149 0.17 14.64 32.45
N TYR A 150 -1.03 14.28 31.99
CA TYR A 150 -2.22 14.12 32.82
C TYR A 150 -2.63 12.67 33.05
N LEU A 151 -1.86 11.71 32.53
CA LEU A 151 -2.13 10.28 32.70
C LEU A 151 -1.28 9.73 33.84
N PRO A 152 -1.87 9.04 34.84
CA PRO A 152 -1.13 8.35 35.91
C PRO A 152 -0.07 7.41 35.33
N GLU A 153 1.09 7.30 35.98
CA GLU A 153 2.23 6.53 35.47
C GLU A 153 1.92 5.02 35.33
N ASP A 154 0.95 4.56 36.12
CA ASP A 154 0.49 3.19 36.29
C ASP A 154 -0.27 2.63 35.06
N HIS A 155 -0.60 3.49 34.08
CA HIS A 155 -1.36 3.11 32.88
C HIS A 155 -0.50 2.74 31.66
N PHE A 156 0.82 2.63 31.83
CA PHE A 156 1.77 2.53 30.70
C PHE A 156 2.65 1.26 30.69
N ASP A 157 2.46 0.34 31.63
CA ASP A 157 3.30 -0.86 31.82
C ASP A 157 2.85 -2.13 31.09
N ASP A 158 1.86 -2.06 30.18
CA ASP A 158 1.46 -3.18 29.31
C ASP A 158 1.98 -3.09 27.85
#